data_AF-A0AAG5DA98-F1
#
_entry.id   AF-A0AAG5DA98-F1
#
_cell.length_a   1.000
_cell.length_b   1.000
_cell.length_c   1.000
_cell.angle_alpha   90.00
_cell.angle_beta   90.00
_cell.angle_gamma   90.00
#
_symmetry.space_group_name_H-M   'P 1'
#
loop_
_entity.id
_entity.type
_entity.pdbx_description
1 polymer ?
#
loop_
_entity_poly.entity_id
_entity_poly.type
_entity_poly.pdbx_seq_one_letter_code
_entity_poly.pdbx_strand_id
1 'polypeptide(L)'
;MVERIEDLNLPNTSVTRLIKEAIPPEVKISSDCRIALARATSVFVLYLTSAATTVAQQKNHKSLLADHVLKGLEEIEFESFIQPLKNELESYRKMIKSKKDKKAAKADANSTVEGAVIDLENMANDS
;
A
#
# COMPACT_ATOMS: atom_id res chain seq x y z
N MET A 1 -15.91 11.95 -13.02
CA MET A 1 -14.67 12.27 -13.75
C MET A 1 -13.90 13.23 -12.87
N VAL A 2 -12.58 13.05 -12.68
CA VAL A 2 -11.78 14.05 -11.98
C VAL A 2 -11.73 15.27 -12.88
N GLU A 3 -12.29 16.39 -12.43
CA GLU A 3 -12.36 17.60 -13.26
C GLU A 3 -11.15 18.50 -13.06
N ARG A 4 -10.53 18.47 -11.87
CA ARG A 4 -9.35 19.27 -11.56
C ARG A 4 -8.32 18.48 -10.73
N ILE A 5 -7.04 18.80 -10.89
CA ILE A 5 -5.95 18.16 -10.13
C ILE A 5 -6.13 18.40 -8.62
N GLU A 6 -6.72 19.54 -8.25
CA GLU A 6 -7.05 19.86 -6.86
C GLU A 6 -7.98 18.86 -6.20
N ASP A 7 -8.83 18.18 -6.97
CA ASP A 7 -9.78 17.19 -6.44
C ASP A 7 -9.05 15.87 -6.06
N LEU A 8 -7.80 15.70 -6.50
CA LEU A 8 -6.92 14.57 -6.15
C LEU A 8 -5.94 14.88 -5.03
N ASN A 9 -5.98 16.09 -4.46
CA ASN A 9 -5.04 16.48 -3.43
C ASN A 9 -5.19 15.60 -2.19
N LEU A 10 -4.04 15.09 -1.72
CA LEU A 10 -3.96 14.40 -0.43
C LEU A 10 -4.28 15.37 0.71
N PRO A 11 -4.68 14.86 1.89
CA PRO A 11 -4.91 15.70 3.06
C PRO A 11 -3.70 16.59 3.36
N ASN A 12 -3.92 17.91 3.43
CA ASN A 12 -2.87 18.89 3.69
C ASN A 12 -2.09 18.60 4.97
N THR A 13 -2.74 18.00 5.97
CA THR A 13 -2.12 17.56 7.22
C THR A 13 -1.04 16.51 6.99
N SER A 14 -1.32 15.49 6.17
CA SER A 14 -0.37 14.43 5.82
C SER A 14 0.81 14.99 5.04
N VAL A 15 0.55 15.83 4.02
CA VAL A 15 1.61 16.46 3.21
C VAL A 15 2.50 17.34 4.11
N THR A 16 1.90 18.19 4.94
CA THR A 16 2.65 19.09 5.84
C THR A 16 3.52 18.31 6.82
N ARG A 17 3.03 17.19 7.37
CA ARG A 17 3.81 16.34 8.27
C ARG A 17 5.04 15.78 7.56
N LEU A 18 4.88 15.22 6.37
CA LEU A 18 5.99 14.65 5.58
C LEU A 18 7.04 15.70 5.21
N ILE A 19 6.62 16.92 4.85
CA ILE A 19 7.56 18.01 4.55
C ILE A 19 8.42 18.33 5.77
N LYS A 20 7.81 18.44 6.96
CA LYS A 20 8.54 18.71 8.22
C LYS A 20 9.49 17.58 8.61
N GLU A 21 9.13 16.33 8.34
CA GLU A 21 9.99 15.18 8.59
C GLU A 21 11.22 15.16 7.66
N ALA A 22 11.13 15.79 6.48
CA ALA A 22 12.20 15.85 5.48
C ALA A 22 13.17 17.03 5.65
N ILE A 23 12.89 17.98 6.57
CA ILE A 23 13.69 19.20 6.74
C ILE A 23 14.04 19.44 8.23
N PRO A 24 15.07 20.25 8.54
CA PRO A 24 15.38 20.62 9.92
C PRO A 24 14.22 21.36 10.62
N PRO A 25 14.03 21.15 11.94
CA PRO A 25 12.87 21.67 12.68
C PRO A 25 12.83 23.21 12.76
N GLU A 26 13.96 23.89 12.59
CA GLU A 26 14.05 25.35 12.60
C GLU A 26 13.52 26.00 11.31
N VAL A 27 13.35 25.22 10.24
CA VAL A 27 12.95 25.74 8.94
C VAL A 27 11.44 26.00 8.89
N LYS A 28 11.08 27.25 8.55
CA LYS A 28 9.68 27.65 8.35
C LYS A 28 9.23 27.34 6.92
N ILE A 29 8.04 26.74 6.80
CA ILE A 29 7.42 26.40 5.51
C ILE A 29 6.35 27.46 5.20
N SER A 30 6.40 28.07 4.02
CA SER A 30 5.37 29.01 3.57
C SER A 30 4.06 28.30 3.20
N SER A 31 2.95 29.05 3.15
CA SER A 31 1.66 28.50 2.69
C SER A 31 1.73 28.03 1.24
N ASP A 32 2.37 28.82 0.38
CA ASP A 32 2.48 28.52 -1.04
C ASP A 32 3.31 27.26 -1.30
N CYS A 33 4.35 27.02 -0.51
CA CYS A 33 5.14 25.79 -0.59
C CYS A 33 4.28 24.55 -0.29
N ARG A 34 3.40 24.62 0.72
CA ARG A 34 2.47 23.51 1.04
C ARG A 34 1.50 23.23 -0.11
N ILE A 35 0.94 24.28 -0.70
CA ILE A 35 0.00 24.16 -1.83
C ILE A 35 0.72 23.58 -3.05
N ALA A 36 1.91 24.09 -3.36
CA ALA A 36 2.73 23.61 -4.47
C ALA A 36 3.08 22.13 -4.31
N LEU A 37 3.51 21.70 -3.13
CA LEU A 37 3.84 20.30 -2.86
C LEU A 37 2.61 19.39 -2.85
N ALA A 38 1.47 19.85 -2.35
CA ALA A 38 0.22 19.10 -2.43
C ALA A 38 -0.16 18.81 -3.89
N ARG A 39 -0.11 19.84 -4.75
CA ARG A 39 -0.36 19.69 -6.19
C ARG A 39 0.69 18.81 -6.87
N ALA A 40 1.97 19.03 -6.59
CA ALA A 40 3.07 18.23 -7.15
C ALA A 40 2.94 16.75 -6.78
N THR A 41 2.47 16.44 -5.58
CA THR A 41 2.21 15.06 -5.14
C THR A 41 1.13 14.39 -6.00
N SER A 42 0.02 15.09 -6.26
CA SER A 42 -1.05 14.61 -7.14
C SER A 42 -0.53 14.36 -8.56
N VAL A 43 0.26 15.30 -9.10
CA VAL A 43 0.89 15.16 -10.42
C VAL A 43 1.86 13.99 -10.45
N PHE A 44 2.68 13.80 -9.41
CA PHE A 44 3.61 12.69 -9.31
C PHE A 44 2.90 11.34 -9.38
N VAL A 45 1.80 11.16 -8.62
CA VAL A 45 1.03 9.92 -8.64
C VAL A 45 0.48 9.64 -10.04
N LEU A 46 -0.07 10.67 -10.71
CA LEU A 46 -0.59 10.53 -12.08
C LEU A 46 0.51 10.20 -13.08
N TYR A 47 1.65 10.88 -12.98
CA TYR A 47 2.78 10.69 -13.87
C TYR A 47 3.38 9.27 -13.73
N LEU A 48 3.64 8.84 -12.51
CA LEU A 48 4.12 7.47 -12.23
C LEU A 48 3.10 6.42 -12.68
N THR A 49 1.80 6.66 -12.44
CA THR A 49 0.74 5.75 -12.90
C THR A 49 0.72 5.64 -14.42
N SER A 50 0.89 6.75 -15.12
CA SER A 50 0.99 6.77 -16.59
C SER A 50 2.20 5.98 -17.08
N ALA A 51 3.39 6.23 -16.55
CA ALA A 51 4.61 5.51 -16.92
C ALA A 51 4.49 4.00 -16.64
N ALA A 52 4.01 3.62 -15.46
CA ALA A 52 3.81 2.23 -15.09
C ALA A 52 2.75 1.54 -15.99
N THR A 53 1.71 2.27 -16.40
CA THR A 53 0.69 1.76 -17.33
C THR A 53 1.28 1.50 -18.70
N THR A 54 2.14 2.40 -19.22
CA THR A 54 2.87 2.18 -20.46
C THR A 54 3.75 0.93 -20.38
N VAL A 55 4.47 0.71 -19.28
CA VAL A 55 5.26 -0.51 -19.07
C VAL A 55 4.37 -1.76 -19.07
N ALA A 56 3.20 -1.71 -18.41
CA ALA A 56 2.26 -2.84 -18.39
C ALA A 56 1.75 -3.18 -19.79
N GLN A 57 1.41 -2.16 -20.57
CA GLN A 57 0.93 -2.30 -21.95
C GLN A 57 2.00 -2.89 -22.87
N GLN A 58 3.26 -2.44 -22.76
CA GLN A 58 4.39 -3.00 -23.51
C GLN A 58 4.57 -4.51 -23.23
N LYS A 59 4.21 -4.97 -22.02
CA LYS A 59 4.22 -6.39 -21.64
C LYS A 59 2.91 -7.13 -21.93
N ASN A 60 1.95 -6.51 -22.63
CA ASN A 60 0.60 -7.04 -22.90
C ASN A 60 -0.18 -7.43 -21.63
N HIS A 61 0.14 -6.81 -20.49
CA HIS A 61 -0.57 -7.04 -19.24
C HIS A 61 -1.78 -6.11 -19.11
N LYS A 62 -2.94 -6.68 -18.81
CA LYS A 62 -4.19 -5.92 -18.57
C LYS A 62 -4.27 -5.30 -17.17
N SER A 63 -3.40 -5.72 -16.25
CA SER A 63 -3.38 -5.26 -14.87
C SER A 63 -2.04 -4.62 -14.53
N LEU A 64 -2.09 -3.58 -13.71
CA LEU A 64 -0.89 -2.93 -13.17
C LEU A 64 -0.32 -3.81 -12.03
N LEU A 65 0.95 -4.19 -12.14
CA LEU A 65 1.67 -5.01 -11.17
C LEU A 65 2.78 -4.17 -10.51
N ALA A 66 3.27 -4.62 -9.35
CA ALA A 66 4.35 -3.95 -8.64
C ALA A 66 5.60 -3.74 -9.50
N ASP A 67 5.96 -4.75 -10.31
CA ASP A 67 7.12 -4.67 -11.20
C ASP A 67 6.95 -3.59 -12.29
N HIS A 68 5.72 -3.30 -12.72
CA HIS A 68 5.46 -2.22 -13.66
C HIS A 68 5.68 -0.85 -13.02
N VAL A 69 5.32 -0.71 -11.73
CA VAL A 69 5.56 0.53 -10.97
C VAL A 69 7.05 0.73 -10.73
N LEU A 70 7.77 -0.32 -10.34
CA LEU A 70 9.21 -0.25 -10.14
C LEU A 70 9.95 0.11 -11.43
N LYS A 71 9.57 -0.50 -12.57
CA LYS A 71 10.13 -0.13 -13.87
C LYS A 71 9.71 1.27 -14.31
N GLY A 72 8.46 1.66 -14.03
CA GLY A 72 7.97 3.02 -14.26
C GLY A 72 8.82 4.08 -13.55
N LEU A 73 9.30 3.80 -12.32
CA LEU A 73 10.23 4.68 -11.60
C LEU A 73 11.58 4.83 -12.32
N GLU A 74 12.09 3.80 -13.00
CA GLU A 74 13.28 3.92 -13.85
C GLU A 74 13.01 4.82 -15.05
N GLU A 75 11.87 4.64 -15.73
CA GLU A 75 11.53 5.42 -16.93
C GLU A 75 11.33 6.92 -16.65
N ILE A 76 10.99 7.27 -15.40
CA ILE A 76 10.82 8.66 -14.97
C ILE A 76 12.02 9.22 -14.21
N GLU A 77 13.15 8.49 -14.17
CA GLU A 77 14.42 8.90 -13.53
C GLU A 77 14.33 9.07 -11.98
N PHE A 78 13.56 8.19 -11.32
CA PHE A 78 13.41 8.10 -9.86
C PHE A 78 14.02 6.79 -9.30
N GLU A 79 15.17 6.35 -9.82
CA GLU A 79 15.79 5.07 -9.47
C GLU A 79 16.16 4.97 -7.99
N SER A 80 16.46 6.11 -7.35
CA SER A 80 16.74 6.18 -5.92
C SER A 80 15.60 5.64 -5.04
N PHE A 81 14.36 5.62 -5.55
CA PHE A 81 13.19 5.12 -4.82
C PHE A 81 13.03 3.60 -4.92
N ILE A 82 13.69 2.95 -5.88
CA ILE A 82 13.45 1.53 -6.21
C ILE A 82 13.87 0.63 -5.05
N GLN A 83 15.08 0.81 -4.52
CA GLN A 83 15.59 -0.07 -3.47
C GLN A 83 14.79 0.06 -2.16
N PRO A 84 14.50 1.27 -1.64
CA PRO A 84 13.59 1.43 -0.51
C PRO A 84 12.22 0.80 -0.74
N LEU A 85 11.64 0.96 -1.94
CA LEU A 85 10.31 0.44 -2.24
C LEU A 85 10.29 -1.10 -2.35
N LYS A 86 11.36 -1.72 -2.86
CA LYS A 86 11.52 -3.19 -2.86
C LYS A 86 11.53 -3.75 -1.43
N ASN A 87 12.27 -3.11 -0.53
CA ASN A 87 12.33 -3.51 0.87
C ASN A 87 10.94 -3.43 1.54
N GLU A 88 10.21 -2.33 1.30
CA GLU A 88 8.87 -2.15 1.84
C GLU A 88 7.85 -3.15 1.25
N LEU A 89 7.96 -3.45 -0.05
CA LEU A 89 7.12 -4.46 -0.72
C LEU A 89 7.33 -5.85 -0.12
N GLU A 90 8.57 -6.21 0.20
CA GLU A 90 8.88 -7.47 0.87
C GLU A 90 8.26 -7.53 2.28
N SER A 91 8.42 -6.47 3.07
CA SER A 91 7.81 -6.33 4.39
C SER A 91 6.29 -6.43 4.34
N TYR A 92 5.66 -5.78 3.37
CA TYR A 92 4.22 -5.86 3.13
C TYR A 92 3.78 -7.29 2.81
N ARG A 93 4.47 -8.00 1.92
CA ARG A 93 4.16 -9.40 1.58
C ARG A 93 4.26 -10.32 2.79
N LYS A 94 5.30 -10.15 3.63
CA LYS A 94 5.46 -10.89 4.90
C LYS A 94 4.29 -10.62 5.86
N MET A 95 3.90 -9.35 6.01
CA MET A 95 2.77 -8.96 6.85
C MET A 95 1.46 -9.61 6.37
N ILE A 96 1.18 -9.59 5.07
CA ILE A 96 -0.04 -10.18 4.50
C ILE A 96 -0.06 -11.70 4.71
N LYS A 97 1.08 -12.38 4.51
CA LYS A 97 1.20 -13.82 4.78
C LYS A 97 0.91 -14.14 6.25
N SER A 98 1.55 -13.43 7.19
CA SER A 98 1.32 -13.64 8.62
C SER A 98 -0.15 -13.42 9.03
N LYS A 99 -0.84 -12.43 8.44
CA LYS A 99 -2.28 -12.22 8.71
C LYS A 99 -3.14 -13.40 8.20
N LYS A 100 -2.79 -13.98 7.05
CA LYS A 100 -3.49 -15.17 6.53
C LYS A 100 -3.24 -16.39 7.43
N ASP A 101 -1.99 -16.61 7.83
CA ASP A 101 -1.62 -17.73 8.69
C ASP A 101 -2.33 -17.64 10.06
N LYS A 102 -2.42 -16.44 10.64
CA LYS A 102 -3.18 -16.18 11.88
C LYS A 102 -4.69 -16.41 11.71
N LYS A 103 -5.24 -16.12 10.54
CA LYS A 103 -6.67 -16.35 10.25
C LYS A 103 -6.95 -17.85 10.05
N ALA A 104 -6.06 -18.57 9.38
CA ALA A 104 -6.14 -20.02 9.23
C ALA A 104 -6.04 -20.72 10.59
N ALA A 105 -5.05 -20.35 11.42
CA ALA A 105 -4.90 -20.91 12.77
C ALA A 105 -6.13 -20.65 13.67
N LYS A 106 -6.82 -19.50 13.52
CA LYS A 106 -8.07 -19.22 14.24
C LYS A 106 -9.26 -20.02 13.71
N ALA A 107 -9.30 -20.30 12.40
CA ALA A 107 -10.34 -21.13 11.81
C ALA A 107 -10.18 -22.61 12.22
N ASP A 108 -8.95 -23.11 12.24
CA ASP A 108 -8.63 -24.47 12.71
C ASP A 108 -8.88 -24.61 14.22
N ALA A 109 -8.55 -23.61 15.03
CA ALA A 109 -8.87 -23.64 16.46
C ALA A 109 -10.38 -23.67 16.73
N ASN A 110 -11.20 -22.98 15.92
CA ASN A 110 -12.65 -22.97 16.10
C ASN A 110 -13.31 -24.29 15.67
N SER A 111 -12.82 -24.93 14.60
CA SER A 111 -13.31 -26.25 14.17
C SER A 111 -12.90 -27.39 15.11
N THR A 112 -11.74 -27.27 15.76
CA THR A 112 -11.29 -28.28 16.74
C THR A 112 -12.12 -28.23 18.03
N VAL A 113 -12.51 -27.03 18.48
CA VAL A 113 -13.37 -26.88 19.68
C VAL A 113 -14.80 -27.33 19.38
N GLU A 114 -15.35 -27.03 18.20
CA GLU A 114 -16.69 -27.44 17.79
C GLU A 114 -16.79 -28.96 17.54
N GLY A 115 -15.75 -29.60 16.99
CA GLY A 115 -15.67 -31.06 16.89
C GLY A 115 -15.58 -31.76 18.26
N ALA A 116 -14.78 -31.22 19.18
CA ALA A 116 -14.61 -31.80 20.51
C ALA A 116 -15.88 -31.73 21.37
N VAL A 117 -16.69 -30.65 21.26
CA VAL A 117 -17.96 -30.56 22.01
C VAL A 117 -19.03 -31.51 21.46
N ILE A 118 -19.10 -31.72 20.15
CA ILE A 118 -20.03 -32.67 19.52
C ILE A 118 -19.68 -34.11 19.93
N ASP A 119 -18.39 -34.46 20.00
CA ASP A 119 -17.95 -35.79 20.42
C ASP A 119 -18.23 -36.07 21.91
N LEU A 120 -18.14 -35.06 22.77
CA LEU A 120 -18.48 -35.16 24.19
C LEU A 120 -20.00 -35.29 24.44
N GLU A 121 -20.84 -34.57 23.69
CA GLU A 121 -22.30 -34.64 23.83
C GLU A 121 -22.86 -36.00 23.36
N ASN A 122 -22.29 -36.61 22.32
CA ASN A 122 -22.71 -37.92 21.83
C ASN A 122 -22.27 -39.07 22.76
N MET A 123 -21.18 -38.91 23.52
CA MET A 123 -20.74 -39.89 24.52
C MET A 123 -21.60 -39.89 25.80
N ALA A 124 -22.32 -38.81 26.09
CA ALA A 124 -23.13 -38.67 27.31
C ALA A 124 -24.56 -39.23 27.18
N ASN A 125 -24.98 -39.68 25.99
CA ASN A 125 -26.36 -40.08 25.71
C ASN A 125 -26.53 -41.58 25.39
N ASP A 126 -25.47 -42.39 25.56
CA ASP A 126 -25.47 -43.86 25.34
C ASP A 126 -25.27 -44.64 26.65
N SER A 127 -25.78 -44.11 27.78
CA SER A 127 -25.75 -44.76 29.11
C SER A 127 -27.08 -44.57 29.82
#